data_AF-A0AAW5TME5-F1
#
_entry.id   AF-A0AAW5TME5-F1
#
_cell.length_a   1.000
_cell.length_b   1.000
_cell.length_c   1.000
_cell.angle_alpha   90.00
_cell.angle_beta   90.00
_cell.angle_gamma   90.00
#
_symmetry.space_group_name_H-M   'P 1'
#
loop_
_entity.id
_entity.type
_entity.pdbx_description
1 polymer ?
#
loop_
_entity_poly.entity_id
_entity_poly.type
_entity_poly.pdbx_seq_one_letter_code
_entity_poly.pdbx_strand_id
1 'polypeptide(L)' 'VRRAVDSSPGFGDFILTGSSVPAGDITRHTGAGRFTRVRQRTMTWQEKGRSSGAVSLDKLLAGEPVSPNLSTSSLDSVIE' A
#
# COMPACT_ATOMS: atom_id res chain seq x y z
N VAL A 1 15.66 -19.98 -12.73
CA VAL A 1 16.94 -19.96 -13.48
C VAL A 1 17.87 -18.87 -13.01
N ARG A 2 17.60 -17.55 -13.18
CA ARG A 2 18.50 -16.46 -12.72
C ARG A 2 19.04 -16.65 -11.30
N ARG A 3 18.16 -16.76 -10.30
CA ARG A 3 18.55 -16.99 -8.89
C ARG A 3 19.40 -18.26 -8.68
N ALA A 4 19.23 -19.29 -9.49
CA ALA A 4 19.97 -20.55 -9.37
C ALA A 4 21.36 -20.46 -10.02
N VAL A 5 21.50 -19.65 -11.07
CA VAL A 5 22.80 -19.28 -11.65
C VAL A 5 23.61 -18.48 -10.64
N ASP A 6 22.99 -17.51 -9.98
CA ASP A 6 23.65 -16.65 -8.99
C ASP A 6 24.16 -17.43 -7.76
N SER A 7 23.55 -18.58 -7.46
CA SER A 7 23.92 -19.44 -6.33
C SER A 7 24.91 -20.57 -6.69
N SER A 8 25.22 -20.81 -7.97
CA SER A 8 26.10 -21.92 -8.36
C SER A 8 27.58 -21.48 -8.37
N PRO A 9 28.50 -22.24 -7.76
CA PRO A 9 29.93 -21.92 -7.74
C PRO A 9 30.71 -22.44 -8.97
N GLY A 10 30.10 -23.26 -9.83
CA GLY A 10 30.74 -23.92 -10.96
C GLY A 10 30.68 -23.14 -12.28
N PHE A 11 31.74 -23.25 -13.10
CA PHE A 11 31.76 -22.70 -14.46
C PHE A 11 31.25 -23.73 -15.47
N GLY A 12 30.34 -23.32 -16.36
CA GLY A 12 29.79 -24.19 -17.43
C GLY A 12 28.51 -24.95 -17.08
N ASP A 13 27.94 -24.74 -15.89
CA ASP A 13 26.74 -25.45 -15.40
C ASP A 13 25.46 -25.11 -16.18
N PHE A 14 25.45 -24.00 -16.92
CA PHE A 14 24.26 -23.49 -17.61
C PHE A 14 24.58 -23.09 -19.05
N ILE A 15 23.79 -23.61 -19.99
CA ILE A 15 23.74 -23.14 -21.38
C ILE A 15 22.37 -22.52 -21.60
N LEU A 16 22.33 -21.20 -21.82
CA LEU A 16 21.10 -20.47 -22.08
C LEU A 16 20.79 -20.53 -23.59
N THR A 17 19.91 -21.44 -23.98
CA THR A 17 19.54 -21.68 -25.39
C THR A 17 18.51 -20.70 -25.95
N GLY A 18 18.43 -19.50 -25.37
CA GLY A 18 17.49 -18.45 -25.76
C GLY A 18 16.13 -18.54 -25.06
N SER A 19 15.42 -17.41 -25.05
CA SER A 19 14.07 -17.30 -24.50
C SER A 19 13.09 -18.04 -25.41
N SER A 20 12.34 -19.01 -24.89
CA SER A 20 11.17 -19.53 -25.59
C SER A 20 10.10 -18.44 -25.56
N VAL A 21 9.96 -17.69 -26.65
CA VAL A 21 8.74 -16.92 -26.90
C VAL A 21 7.71 -17.94 -27.36
N PRO A 22 6.67 -18.25 -26.57
CA PRO A 22 5.63 -19.17 -27.00
C PRO A 22 5.02 -18.63 -28.29
N ALA A 23 4.77 -19.49 -29.28
CA ALA A 23 4.03 -19.09 -30.46
C ALA A 23 2.72 -18.39 -30.02
N GLY A 24 2.40 -17.27 -30.68
CA GLY A 24 1.23 -16.47 -30.33
C GLY A 24 -0.05 -17.29 -30.50
N ASP A 25 -0.58 -17.80 -29.41
CA ASP A 25 -1.86 -18.48 -29.36
C ASP A 25 -2.98 -17.44 -29.21
N ILE A 26 -3.81 -17.31 -30.24
CA ILE A 26 -4.97 -16.40 -30.30
C ILE A 26 -5.98 -16.67 -29.17
N THR A 27 -5.97 -17.88 -28.58
CA THR A 27 -6.87 -18.24 -27.46
C THR A 27 -6.33 -17.83 -26.09
N ARG A 28 -5.12 -17.28 -26.01
CA ARG A 28 -4.49 -16.90 -24.75
C ARG A 28 -4.99 -15.54 -24.26
N HIS A 29 -6.04 -15.54 -23.45
CA HIS A 29 -6.39 -14.37 -22.64
C HIS A 29 -5.23 -14.04 -21.69
N THR A 30 -4.57 -12.91 -21.91
CA THR A 30 -3.35 -12.51 -21.20
C THR A 30 -3.58 -12.19 -19.70
N GLY A 31 -4.83 -12.10 -19.25
CA GLY A 31 -5.20 -11.52 -17.95
C GLY A 31 -4.82 -10.03 -17.81
N ALA A 32 -4.12 -9.48 -18.79
CA ALA A 32 -3.68 -8.09 -18.85
C ALA A 32 -4.89 -7.22 -19.15
N GLY A 33 -5.35 -6.49 -18.14
CA GLY A 33 -6.54 -5.64 -18.23
C GLY A 33 -7.40 -5.60 -16.97
N ARG A 34 -7.20 -6.53 -16.02
CA ARG A 34 -7.89 -6.52 -14.72
C ARG A 34 -7.22 -5.59 -13.69
N PHE A 35 -6.81 -4.41 -14.13
CA PHE A 35 -6.29 -3.36 -13.24
C PHE A 35 -7.16 -2.13 -13.41
N THR A 36 -7.77 -1.68 -12.32
CA THR A 36 -8.45 -0.39 -12.27
C THR A 36 -7.58 0.61 -11.52
N ARG A 37 -7.70 1.89 -11.87
CA ARG A 37 -7.03 2.97 -11.15
C ARG A 37 -8.00 3.54 -10.12
N VAL A 38 -7.64 3.44 -8.85
CA VAL A 38 -8.39 4.08 -7.76
C VAL A 38 -7.54 5.23 -7.23
N ARG A 39 -8.12 6.43 -7.17
CA ARG A 39 -7.47 7.55 -6.49
C ARG A 39 -7.77 7.48 -5.00
N GLN A 40 -6.73 7.23 -4.21
CA GLN A 40 -6.81 7.26 -2.75
C GLN A 40 -6.56 8.69 -2.24
N ARG A 41 -7.13 9.02 -1.07
CA ARG A 41 -6.87 10.24 -0.32
C ARG A 41 -6.35 9.87 1.06
N THR A 42 -5.61 10.78 1.69
CA THR A 42 -5.20 10.62 3.09
C THR A 42 -6.44 10.55 3.97
N MET A 43 -6.42 9.60 4.89
CA MET A 43 -7.47 9.38 5.85
C MET A 43 -7.18 10.18 7.12
N THR A 44 -8.20 10.84 7.66
CA THR A 44 -8.15 11.48 8.98
C THR A 44 -8.10 10.44 10.09
N TRP A 45 -7.73 10.86 11.30
CA TRP A 45 -7.76 9.97 12.48
C TRP A 45 -9.16 9.45 12.81
N GLN A 46 -10.21 10.23 12.50
CA GLN A 46 -11.60 9.83 12.67
C GLN A 46 -11.98 8.71 11.71
N GLU A 47 -11.64 8.85 10.43
CA GLU A 47 -11.91 7.82 9.42
C GLU A 47 -11.08 6.54 9.68
N LYS A 48 -9.90 6.67 10.29
CA LYS A 48 -9.09 5.53 10.77
C LYS A 48 -9.65 4.89 12.06
N GLY A 49 -10.67 5.47 12.69
CA GLY A 49 -11.25 4.98 13.94
C GLY A 49 -10.37 5.16 15.18
N ARG A 50 -9.33 6.01 15.12
CA ARG A 50 -8.46 6.29 16.27
C ARG A 50 -8.77 7.60 17.00
N SER A 51 -9.55 8.48 16.40
CA SER A 51 -10.05 9.68 17.07
C SER A 51 -11.30 9.34 17.89
N SER A 52 -11.40 9.93 19.09
CA SER A 52 -12.59 9.84 19.94
C SER A 52 -13.78 10.63 19.38
N GLY A 53 -13.55 11.55 18.44
CA GLY A 53 -14.57 12.44 17.90
C GLY A 53 -15.14 13.42 18.94
N ALA A 54 -14.44 13.61 20.06
CA ALA A 54 -14.91 14.44 21.18
C ALA A 54 -15.08 15.92 20.81
N VAL A 55 -14.37 16.39 19.78
CA VAL A 55 -14.47 17.75 19.26
C VAL A 55 -14.81 17.67 17.77
N SER A 56 -15.80 18.46 17.35
CA SER A 56 -16.17 18.58 15.95
C SER A 56 -15.90 19.98 15.42
N LEU A 57 -15.36 20.07 14.20
CA LEU A 57 -15.00 21.34 13.57
C LEU A 57 -16.22 22.20 13.22
N ASP A 58 -17.31 21.58 12.75
CA ASP A 58 -18.56 22.28 12.43
C ASP A 58 -19.18 22.93 13.67
N LYS A 59 -19.25 22.18 14.78
CA LYS A 59 -19.74 22.63 16.09
C LYS A 59 -18.88 23.72 16.69
N LEU A 60 -17.55 23.57 16.58
CA LEU A 60 -16.61 24.61 17.00
C LEU A 60 -16.86 25.92 16.24
N LEU A 61 -17.05 25.85 14.92
CA LEU A 61 -17.35 27.02 14.09
C LEU A 61 -18.76 27.57 14.31
N ALA A 62 -19.69 26.76 14.81
CA ALA A 62 -21.01 27.19 15.27
C ALA A 62 -20.99 27.86 16.65
N GLY A 63 -19.82 27.94 17.32
CA GLY A 63 -19.66 28.54 18.64
C GLY A 63 -20.06 27.63 19.80
N GLU A 64 -20.18 26.31 19.57
CA GLU A 64 -20.46 25.38 20.66
C GLU A 64 -19.25 25.31 21.62
N PRO A 65 -19.48 25.41 22.94
CA PRO A 65 -18.38 25.38 23.91
C PRO A 65 -17.74 23.99 23.96
N VAL A 66 -16.41 23.98 24.10
CA VAL A 66 -15.61 22.76 24.18
C VAL A 66 -14.89 22.69 25.53
N SER A 67 -14.88 21.53 26.16
CA SER A 67 -14.10 21.32 27.38
C SER A 67 -12.63 21.11 27.03
N PRO A 68 -11.71 21.95 27.53
CA PRO A 68 -10.29 21.79 27.26
C PRO A 68 -9.75 20.51 27.91
N ASN A 69 -8.86 19.81 27.21
CA ASN A 69 -8.09 18.71 27.77
C ASN A 69 -6.59 19.00 27.57
N LEU A 70 -5.85 19.07 28.68
CA LEU A 70 -4.42 19.38 28.70
C LEU A 70 -3.55 18.12 28.73
N SER A 71 -4.14 16.93 28.60
CA SER A 71 -3.38 15.68 28.48
C SER A 71 -2.55 15.68 27.21
N THR A 72 -1.25 15.41 27.34
CA THR A 72 -0.36 15.25 26.20
C THR A 72 -0.22 13.77 25.84
N SER A 73 -0.32 13.46 24.56
CA SER A 73 -0.01 12.13 24.02
C SER A 73 1.48 12.06 23.67
N SER A 74 2.11 10.91 23.85
CA SER A 74 3.49 10.69 23.39
C SER A 74 3.53 10.59 21.86
N LEU A 75 4.66 10.90 21.24
CA LEU A 75 4.83 10.78 19.79
C LEU A 75 4.56 9.35 19.30
N ASP A 76 5.07 8.36 20.03
CA ASP A 76 4.91 6.95 19.71
C ASP A 76 3.44 6.55 19.69
N SER A 77 2.63 7.05 20.63
CA SER A 77 1.19 6.79 20.69
C SER A 77 0.39 7.40 19.53
N VAL A 78 0.96 8.38 18.82
CA VAL A 78 0.32 9.05 17.69
C VAL A 78 0.75 8.45 16.37
N ILE A 79 1.98 7.95 16.23
CA ILE A 79 2.51 7.46 14.96
C ILE A 79 2.12 5.99 14.69
N GLU A 80 2.01 5.15 15.73
CA GLU A 80 1.57 3.75 15.60
C GLU A 80 0.07 3.61 15.28
#